data_AF-A0A668AGP5-F1
#
_entry.id   AF-A0A668AGP5-F1
#
_cell.length_a   1.000
_cell.length_b   1.000
_cell.length_c   1.000
_cell.angle_alpha   90.00
_cell.angle_beta   90.00
_cell.angle_gamma   90.00
#
_symmetry.space_group_name_H-M   'P 1'
#
loop_
_entity.id
_entity.type
_entity.pdbx_description
1 polymer ?
#
loop_
_entity_poly.entity_id
_entity_poly.type
_entity_poly.pdbx_seq_one_letter_code
_entity_poly.pdbx_strand_id
1 'polypeptide(L)'
;VLFRTQPDVLFLTLQDEMEPTDPTPPDSEEEEQDEDDVNDTLRSRMEEDGYDDPLSYRRQKNRQTEEELHLMSEKLSRRLEELDEMLKRALGESGESSEVREEDKQSHHSDSIMECRRTPRPQTGTPHPEATHRTRSLSPSPPRACRSLQGQLGGAVMEELSLDDGRQTNLTAARRSRRGQLRQRQLKVKENDLLPILMEEFPHLHISRHTLGRMWEQQLQQVDRLHAISSHSHQKRNKLSSQVEEAQKKHDLLVEIVRKEQEHSRRLRDFKERIQQQKSAQNRLKEQRQQIARAKKYHNDYHVQLRARLMRERTKEEKMFRQLFEEGLELQKARLREQRAYAREKRLEHQRRHQDQIKSMENYYKDQFSLLAEALAQEREEIQVRKKAQEKTLLKMRRELRSRMEREIGELQRIIIQNDEDDYFRELDVQRLRRRVQMASFQYSTSYF
;
A
#
# COMPACT_ATOMS: atom_id res chain seq x y z
N VAL A 1 28.58 32.32 -54.76
CA VAL A 1 29.70 32.54 -53.82
C VAL A 1 29.28 31.92 -52.50
N LEU A 2 29.54 30.63 -52.29
CA LEU A 2 30.74 30.05 -51.64
C LEU A 2 30.69 30.11 -50.09
N PHE A 3 30.29 28.98 -49.48
CA PHE A 3 30.58 28.50 -48.11
C PHE A 3 30.13 29.40 -46.93
N ARG A 4 30.02 28.97 -45.66
CA ARG A 4 30.63 27.84 -44.91
C ARG A 4 29.77 27.55 -43.66
N THR A 5 29.03 26.43 -43.59
CA THR A 5 29.26 25.26 -42.72
C THR A 5 29.70 25.50 -41.25
N GLN A 6 28.84 24.99 -40.33
CA GLN A 6 29.09 24.46 -38.97
C GLN A 6 29.44 25.40 -37.79
N PRO A 7 28.79 25.21 -36.63
CA PRO A 7 29.41 25.38 -35.31
C PRO A 7 30.03 24.06 -34.82
N ASP A 8 31.28 24.10 -34.36
CA ASP A 8 31.94 22.95 -33.75
C ASP A 8 31.44 22.71 -32.33
N VAL A 9 30.93 21.50 -32.06
CA VAL A 9 30.64 21.01 -30.71
C VAL A 9 31.81 20.13 -30.28
N LEU A 10 32.69 20.66 -29.44
CA LEU A 10 33.77 19.88 -28.82
C LEU A 10 33.27 19.25 -27.51
N PHE A 11 32.96 17.96 -27.57
CA PHE A 11 32.83 17.07 -26.40
C PHE A 11 33.75 15.86 -26.59
N LEU A 12 34.99 15.99 -26.12
CA LEU A 12 35.86 14.90 -25.67
C LEU A 12 36.48 15.39 -24.35
N THR A 13 36.42 14.73 -23.19
CA THR A 13 36.69 13.32 -22.80
C THR A 13 38.17 12.91 -22.89
N LEU A 14 38.61 12.14 -21.88
CA LEU A 14 39.99 11.70 -21.57
C LEU A 14 40.92 12.81 -21.03
N GLN A 15 41.85 12.55 -20.08
CA GLN A 15 42.19 11.35 -19.31
C GLN A 15 42.27 11.68 -17.80
N ASP A 16 42.12 10.66 -16.95
CA ASP A 16 42.57 10.66 -15.55
C ASP A 16 43.56 9.49 -15.42
N GLU A 17 44.83 9.78 -15.10
CA GLU A 17 45.89 8.77 -14.90
C GLU A 17 46.36 8.74 -13.44
N MET A 18 46.69 7.54 -12.96
CA MET A 18 47.07 7.27 -11.58
C MET A 18 48.49 7.75 -11.24
N GLU A 19 48.70 8.28 -10.03
CA GLU A 19 49.52 7.65 -8.97
C GLU A 19 49.64 8.62 -7.75
N PRO A 20 49.99 8.14 -6.53
CA PRO A 20 49.66 8.82 -5.28
C PRO A 20 50.80 9.62 -4.65
N THR A 21 50.47 10.67 -3.88
CA THR A 21 51.33 11.13 -2.76
C THR A 21 50.55 11.95 -1.72
N ASP A 22 50.47 11.46 -0.48
CA ASP A 22 50.20 12.25 0.73
C ASP A 22 51.56 12.64 1.36
N PRO A 23 51.70 13.83 2.00
CA PRO A 23 51.36 13.94 3.43
C PRO A 23 50.88 15.32 3.97
N THR A 24 49.67 15.33 4.54
CA THR A 24 49.26 15.90 5.87
C THR A 24 49.50 17.41 6.25
N PRO A 25 48.76 17.95 7.27
CA PRO A 25 48.22 19.34 7.26
C PRO A 25 48.78 20.27 8.38
N PRO A 26 48.18 21.44 8.69
CA PRO A 26 46.93 21.56 9.49
C PRO A 26 45.89 22.53 8.83
N ASP A 27 44.79 23.06 9.42
CA ASP A 27 44.33 23.19 10.82
C ASP A 27 42.78 23.44 10.90
N SER A 28 42.21 23.59 12.12
CA SER A 28 40.83 24.02 12.47
C SER A 28 39.66 23.07 12.11
N GLU A 29 39.12 22.27 13.05
CA GLU A 29 38.05 22.62 14.04
C GLU A 29 36.68 22.87 13.36
N GLU A 30 35.55 22.21 13.69
CA GLU A 30 34.98 21.87 15.01
C GLU A 30 34.15 20.55 15.06
N GLU A 31 34.15 19.90 16.23
CA GLU A 31 33.05 19.20 16.94
C GLU A 31 32.49 17.78 16.57
N GLU A 32 32.71 16.87 17.54
CA GLU A 32 31.81 15.85 18.15
C GLU A 32 31.40 14.56 17.37
N GLN A 33 31.38 13.35 17.95
CA GLN A 33 31.89 12.79 19.24
C GLN A 33 31.94 11.24 19.15
N ASP A 34 32.90 10.62 19.84
CA ASP A 34 33.01 9.23 20.35
C ASP A 34 32.62 8.03 19.43
N GLU A 35 33.55 7.19 18.93
CA GLU A 35 34.42 6.20 19.64
C GLU A 35 33.68 5.22 20.56
N ASP A 36 33.51 3.96 20.09
CA ASP A 36 33.68 2.69 20.83
C ASP A 36 32.90 1.52 20.17
N ASP A 37 33.48 0.84 19.17
CA ASP A 37 33.21 -0.61 18.96
C ASP A 37 34.32 -1.34 18.17
N VAL A 38 35.55 -1.30 18.69
CA VAL A 38 36.64 -2.23 18.31
C VAL A 38 36.96 -3.18 19.45
N ASN A 39 36.03 -4.12 19.74
CA ASN A 39 36.29 -5.21 20.69
C ASN A 39 35.44 -6.49 20.46
N ASP A 40 35.58 -7.15 19.30
CA ASP A 40 35.09 -8.54 19.15
C ASP A 40 36.02 -9.49 18.34
N THR A 41 37.22 -9.05 17.95
CA THR A 41 38.19 -9.88 17.17
C THR A 41 39.19 -10.66 18.03
N LEU A 42 39.06 -10.64 19.37
CA LEU A 42 40.04 -11.24 20.29
C LEU A 42 39.46 -12.35 21.20
N ARG A 43 38.47 -13.10 20.69
CA ARG A 43 37.89 -14.25 21.41
C ARG A 43 37.64 -15.53 20.59
N SER A 44 38.56 -15.86 19.68
CA SER A 44 38.74 -17.23 19.17
C SER A 44 40.21 -17.55 18.91
N ARG A 45 40.94 -17.89 19.98
CA ARG A 45 42.32 -18.44 19.89
C ARG A 45 42.57 -19.51 20.95
N MET A 46 41.72 -20.55 20.96
CA MET A 46 42.01 -21.89 21.52
C MET A 46 41.07 -22.95 20.91
N GLU A 47 40.95 -22.98 19.57
CA GLU A 47 40.61 -24.21 18.85
C GLU A 47 41.63 -24.39 17.73
N GLU A 48 42.55 -25.30 17.97
CA GLU A 48 43.60 -25.75 17.06
C GLU A 48 43.05 -26.96 16.30
N ASP A 49 42.77 -26.80 15.00
CA ASP A 49 43.07 -27.81 13.97
C ASP A 49 42.62 -27.35 12.58
N GLY A 50 43.51 -27.50 11.60
CA GLY A 50 43.23 -27.14 10.21
C GLY A 50 42.34 -28.16 9.51
N TYR A 51 41.06 -27.83 9.35
CA TYR A 51 40.16 -28.52 8.43
C TYR A 51 39.49 -27.51 7.49
N ASP A 52 39.97 -27.43 6.25
CA ASP A 52 39.23 -26.79 5.16
C ASP A 52 37.85 -27.45 5.02
N ASP A 53 36.80 -26.63 5.05
CA ASP A 53 35.42 -27.08 4.85
C ASP A 53 35.30 -27.93 3.56
N PRO A 54 34.88 -29.21 3.62
CA PRO A 54 34.73 -30.05 2.43
C PRO A 54 33.79 -29.46 1.36
N LEU A 55 32.91 -28.52 1.74
CA LEU A 55 32.05 -27.79 0.81
C LEU A 55 32.78 -26.63 0.11
N SER A 56 33.84 -26.05 0.69
CA SER A 56 34.66 -25.01 0.06
C SER A 56 35.42 -25.57 -1.14
N TYR A 57 36.11 -26.71 -0.95
CA TYR A 57 36.84 -27.42 -2.02
C TYR A 57 35.89 -27.84 -3.15
N ARG A 58 34.70 -28.36 -2.82
CA ARG A 58 33.68 -28.70 -3.81
C ARG A 58 33.16 -27.48 -4.57
N ARG A 59 32.93 -26.36 -3.88
CA ARG A 59 32.49 -25.10 -4.50
C ARG A 59 33.59 -24.49 -5.39
N GLN A 60 34.86 -24.61 -5.02
CA GLN A 60 35.99 -24.17 -5.84
C GLN A 60 36.17 -25.04 -7.08
N LYS A 61 36.05 -26.37 -6.95
CA LYS A 61 36.07 -27.30 -8.10
C LYS A 61 34.91 -27.03 -9.07
N ASN A 62 33.70 -26.76 -8.56
CA ASN A 62 32.58 -26.37 -9.40
C ASN A 62 32.87 -25.06 -10.16
N ARG A 63 33.45 -24.04 -9.50
CA ARG A 63 33.83 -22.79 -10.14
C ARG A 63 34.84 -23.01 -11.28
N GLN A 64 35.84 -23.85 -11.08
CA GLN A 64 36.79 -24.24 -12.14
C GLN A 64 36.08 -24.90 -13.33
N THR A 65 35.11 -25.80 -13.10
CA THR A 65 34.33 -26.39 -14.20
C THR A 65 33.39 -25.40 -14.88
N GLU A 66 32.89 -24.38 -14.17
CA GLU A 66 32.10 -23.29 -14.75
C GLU A 66 32.97 -22.38 -15.64
N GLU A 67 34.20 -22.09 -15.22
CA GLU A 67 35.21 -21.35 -15.99
C GLU A 67 35.64 -22.12 -17.26
N GLU A 68 35.89 -23.43 -17.15
CA GLU A 68 36.18 -24.31 -18.30
C GLU A 68 35.02 -24.38 -19.30
N LEU A 69 33.77 -24.51 -18.81
CA LEU A 69 32.57 -24.48 -19.64
C LEU A 69 32.41 -23.13 -20.34
N HIS A 70 32.68 -22.02 -19.66
CA HIS A 70 32.63 -20.67 -20.25
C HIS A 70 33.67 -20.52 -21.37
N LEU A 71 34.91 -20.97 -21.15
CA LEU A 71 35.97 -20.95 -22.16
C LEU A 71 35.64 -21.83 -23.38
N MET A 72 35.02 -23.01 -23.16
CA MET A 72 34.56 -23.86 -24.26
C MET A 72 33.38 -23.23 -25.03
N SER A 73 32.42 -22.63 -24.32
CA SER A 73 31.30 -21.89 -24.91
C SER A 73 31.80 -20.73 -25.79
N GLU A 74 32.76 -19.95 -25.32
CA GLU A 74 33.33 -18.83 -26.07
C GLU A 74 34.04 -19.30 -27.35
N LYS A 75 34.80 -20.40 -27.28
CA LYS A 75 35.42 -21.02 -28.46
C LYS A 75 34.39 -21.51 -29.48
N LEU A 76 33.28 -22.09 -29.01
CA LEU A 76 32.17 -22.53 -29.87
C LEU A 76 31.46 -21.34 -30.52
N SER A 77 31.19 -20.26 -29.77
CA SER A 77 30.58 -19.03 -30.29
C SER A 77 31.44 -18.40 -31.38
N ARG A 78 32.74 -18.22 -31.14
CA ARG A 78 33.69 -17.71 -32.16
C ARG A 78 33.70 -18.60 -33.41
N ARG A 79 33.67 -19.93 -33.25
CA ARG A 79 33.65 -20.85 -34.39
C ARG A 79 32.33 -20.83 -35.16
N LEU A 80 31.20 -20.59 -34.49
CA LEU A 80 29.90 -20.39 -35.14
C LEU A 80 29.86 -19.06 -35.91
N GLU A 81 30.46 -18.00 -35.37
CA GLU A 81 30.59 -16.70 -36.02
C GLU A 81 31.50 -16.78 -37.26
N GLU A 82 32.64 -17.50 -37.17
CA GLU A 82 33.48 -17.83 -38.34
C GLU A 82 32.72 -18.61 -39.43
N LEU A 83 31.86 -19.56 -39.02
CA LEU A 83 31.04 -20.35 -39.96
C LEU A 83 29.96 -19.47 -40.63
N ASP A 84 29.33 -18.57 -39.88
CA ASP A 84 28.35 -17.61 -40.38
C ASP A 84 29.00 -16.60 -41.35
N GLU A 85 30.21 -16.09 -41.05
CA GLU A 85 30.99 -15.29 -41.99
C GLU A 85 31.33 -16.06 -43.28
N MET A 86 31.76 -17.32 -43.16
CA MET A 86 32.04 -18.16 -44.34
C MET A 86 30.79 -18.44 -45.16
N LEU A 87 29.62 -18.64 -44.52
CA LEU A 87 28.33 -18.80 -45.21
C LEU A 87 27.94 -17.51 -45.93
N LYS A 88 28.00 -16.35 -45.28
CA LYS A 88 27.73 -15.03 -45.89
C LYS A 88 28.63 -14.76 -47.11
N ARG A 89 29.92 -15.11 -47.02
CA ARG A 89 30.87 -15.02 -48.16
C ARG A 89 30.55 -16.01 -49.27
N ALA A 90 30.16 -17.24 -48.94
CA ALA A 90 29.82 -18.28 -49.93
C ALA A 90 28.48 -18.02 -50.64
N LEU A 91 27.52 -17.38 -49.96
CA LEU A 91 26.23 -16.96 -50.51
C LEU A 91 26.29 -15.63 -51.27
N GLY A 92 27.43 -14.91 -51.21
CA GLY A 92 27.65 -13.67 -51.96
C GLY A 92 26.87 -12.45 -51.46
N GLU A 93 26.32 -12.49 -50.26
CA GLU A 93 25.39 -11.46 -49.72
C GLU A 93 26.08 -10.15 -49.28
N SER A 94 27.36 -9.95 -49.62
CA SER A 94 28.12 -8.74 -49.31
C SER A 94 28.32 -7.84 -50.54
N GLY A 95 27.23 -7.27 -51.08
CA GLY A 95 27.34 -6.32 -52.20
C GLY A 95 26.02 -5.85 -52.84
N GLU A 96 25.47 -4.75 -52.32
CA GLU A 96 24.71 -3.71 -53.04
C GLU A 96 23.32 -4.02 -53.67
N SER A 97 22.34 -3.23 -53.23
CA SER A 97 21.12 -2.76 -53.91
C SER A 97 20.52 -3.53 -55.11
N SER A 98 19.31 -4.06 -54.92
CA SER A 98 18.34 -4.30 -56.01
C SER A 98 17.01 -3.60 -55.71
N GLU A 99 16.85 -2.40 -56.28
CA GLU A 99 15.56 -1.72 -56.38
C GLU A 99 14.81 -2.25 -57.62
N VAL A 100 14.12 -3.39 -57.51
CA VAL A 100 13.21 -3.89 -58.57
C VAL A 100 11.88 -4.39 -57.99
N ARG A 101 10.90 -3.50 -58.10
CA ARG A 101 9.50 -3.68 -58.56
C ARG A 101 8.81 -5.07 -58.52
N GLU A 102 7.53 -4.97 -58.13
CA GLU A 102 6.34 -5.79 -58.49
C GLU A 102 6.25 -7.20 -57.87
N GLU A 103 5.26 -7.39 -57.00
CA GLU A 103 3.97 -8.07 -57.30
C GLU A 103 4.13 -9.58 -57.50
N ASP A 104 3.67 -10.36 -56.51
CA ASP A 104 2.45 -11.12 -56.76
C ASP A 104 1.64 -11.31 -55.46
N LYS A 105 0.36 -11.64 -55.63
CA LYS A 105 -0.53 -12.13 -54.59
C LYS A 105 -0.74 -13.65 -54.79
N GLN A 106 -1.59 -14.22 -53.94
CA GLN A 106 -2.02 -15.64 -53.95
C GLN A 106 -1.00 -16.68 -53.45
N SER A 107 -1.59 -17.76 -52.91
CA SER A 107 -1.00 -19.07 -52.62
C SER A 107 -0.04 -19.19 -51.43
N HIS A 108 -0.20 -20.13 -50.48
CA HIS A 108 -1.37 -20.91 -50.04
C HIS A 108 -1.01 -21.53 -48.66
N HIS A 109 -1.99 -21.65 -47.77
CA HIS A 109 -2.07 -22.58 -46.62
C HIS A 109 -0.82 -22.98 -45.82
N SER A 110 -0.80 -22.60 -44.54
CA SER A 110 -0.49 -23.55 -43.44
C SER A 110 -1.01 -23.02 -42.10
N ASP A 111 -2.20 -23.49 -41.71
CA ASP A 111 -2.67 -23.39 -40.33
C ASP A 111 -1.84 -24.32 -39.44
N SER A 112 -1.28 -23.81 -38.34
CA SER A 112 -0.76 -24.63 -37.26
C SER A 112 -1.12 -24.03 -35.90
N ILE A 113 -2.39 -24.21 -35.54
CA ILE A 113 -2.92 -23.94 -34.21
C ILE A 113 -2.47 -25.06 -33.27
N MET A 114 -1.66 -24.74 -32.25
CA MET A 114 -1.48 -25.61 -31.09
C MET A 114 -2.51 -25.26 -30.01
N GLU A 115 -3.72 -25.80 -30.18
CA GLU A 115 -4.81 -25.73 -29.20
C GLU A 115 -4.54 -26.69 -28.03
N CYS A 116 -3.95 -26.18 -26.94
CA CYS A 116 -3.88 -26.91 -25.67
C CYS A 116 -5.28 -26.99 -25.01
N ARG A 117 -6.13 -27.89 -25.51
CA ARG A 117 -7.46 -28.18 -24.96
C ARG A 117 -7.41 -28.61 -23.49
N ARG A 118 -8.03 -27.82 -22.60
CA ARG A 118 -8.66 -28.32 -21.36
C ARG A 118 -9.88 -27.49 -20.94
N THR A 119 -11.06 -27.91 -21.38
CA THR A 119 -12.32 -27.86 -20.61
C THR A 119 -13.09 -29.17 -20.88
N PRO A 120 -13.99 -29.61 -19.99
CA PRO A 120 -15.38 -29.13 -20.05
C PRO A 120 -15.93 -28.66 -18.69
N ARG A 121 -17.23 -28.29 -18.69
CA ARG A 121 -17.86 -27.30 -17.80
C ARG A 121 -19.08 -27.92 -17.05
N PRO A 122 -20.10 -27.14 -16.61
CA PRO A 122 -20.53 -27.02 -15.21
C PRO A 122 -21.76 -27.88 -14.83
N GLN A 123 -22.11 -27.94 -13.53
CA GLN A 123 -23.50 -28.17 -13.09
C GLN A 123 -23.89 -27.30 -11.87
N THR A 124 -25.18 -26.99 -11.83
CA THR A 124 -25.90 -26.16 -10.85
C THR A 124 -26.54 -27.06 -9.79
N GLY A 125 -26.68 -26.61 -8.53
CA GLY A 125 -27.60 -27.27 -7.58
C GLY A 125 -27.34 -27.03 -6.09
N THR A 126 -28.18 -26.23 -5.45
CA THR A 126 -28.45 -26.25 -4.00
C THR A 126 -29.28 -27.49 -3.62
N PRO A 127 -29.14 -28.11 -2.43
CA PRO A 127 -29.78 -27.55 -1.23
C PRO A 127 -29.03 -27.71 0.12
N HIS A 128 -29.53 -26.96 1.12
CA HIS A 128 -29.32 -27.06 2.58
C HIS A 128 -30.07 -28.34 3.12
N PRO A 129 -29.83 -28.92 4.33
CA PRO A 129 -29.54 -28.19 5.57
C PRO A 129 -28.65 -28.80 6.68
N GLU A 130 -28.41 -27.95 7.69
CA GLU A 130 -28.15 -28.27 9.13
C GLU A 130 -26.77 -28.86 9.53
N ALA A 131 -26.16 -28.50 10.67
CA ALA A 131 -26.49 -27.46 11.69
C ALA A 131 -25.24 -27.04 12.51
N THR A 132 -25.36 -25.89 13.21
CA THR A 132 -24.48 -25.40 14.31
C THR A 132 -23.03 -25.00 13.95
N HIS A 133 -22.41 -23.93 14.48
CA HIS A 133 -22.80 -22.93 15.49
C HIS A 133 -22.61 -21.48 14.98
N ARG A 134 -23.32 -20.53 15.62
CA ARG A 134 -23.35 -19.11 15.29
C ARG A 134 -22.96 -18.28 16.52
N THR A 135 -21.92 -17.46 16.42
CA THR A 135 -21.82 -16.07 16.96
C THR A 135 -20.42 -15.53 16.65
N ARG A 136 -20.22 -14.45 15.88
CA ARG A 136 -20.63 -13.02 16.00
C ARG A 136 -19.51 -12.18 16.63
N SER A 137 -19.03 -11.24 15.84
CA SER A 137 -18.10 -10.15 16.15
C SER A 137 -18.35 -9.42 17.48
N LEU A 138 -17.29 -8.85 18.08
CA LEU A 138 -17.35 -7.50 18.67
C LEU A 138 -15.99 -6.76 18.61
N SER A 139 -16.09 -5.43 18.55
CA SER A 139 -15.05 -4.40 18.55
C SER A 139 -14.53 -4.04 19.96
N PRO A 140 -13.39 -3.33 20.08
CA PRO A 140 -12.85 -2.90 21.39
C PRO A 140 -13.32 -1.50 21.87
N SER A 141 -13.25 -1.29 23.20
CA SER A 141 -13.42 -0.03 23.96
C SER A 141 -14.88 0.43 24.25
N PRO A 142 -15.15 1.24 25.31
CA PRO A 142 -14.27 1.79 26.37
C PRO A 142 -14.72 1.48 27.83
N PRO A 143 -13.98 1.90 28.88
CA PRO A 143 -14.37 1.74 30.29
C PRO A 143 -14.84 3.05 30.98
N ARG A 144 -15.90 3.00 31.80
CA ARG A 144 -16.11 3.92 32.95
C ARG A 144 -16.93 3.27 34.08
N ALA A 145 -16.77 3.85 35.27
CA ALA A 145 -17.20 3.34 36.58
C ALA A 145 -18.72 3.34 36.84
N CYS A 146 -19.14 2.58 37.85
CA CYS A 146 -20.16 3.04 38.80
C CYS A 146 -19.98 2.41 40.20
N ARG A 147 -20.37 3.13 41.25
CA ARG A 147 -20.53 2.62 42.63
C ARG A 147 -21.97 2.11 42.79
N SER A 148 -22.21 1.07 43.60
CA SER A 148 -22.84 1.21 44.94
C SER A 148 -23.58 -0.06 45.42
N LEU A 149 -23.33 -0.38 46.70
CA LEU A 149 -24.21 -0.95 47.73
C LEU A 149 -25.00 -2.27 47.55
N GLN A 150 -25.06 -2.98 48.69
CA GLN A 150 -26.03 -4.01 49.12
C GLN A 150 -25.81 -5.45 48.58
N GLY A 151 -25.57 -6.46 49.43
CA GLY A 151 -25.31 -6.46 50.88
C GLY A 151 -25.26 -7.86 51.50
N GLN A 152 -24.60 -7.97 52.67
CA GLN A 152 -24.75 -9.02 53.70
C GLN A 152 -24.51 -10.50 53.33
N LEU A 153 -23.35 -11.06 53.71
CA LEU A 153 -23.18 -11.96 54.87
C LEU A 153 -21.80 -12.65 54.85
N GLY A 154 -21.19 -12.84 56.03
CA GLY A 154 -20.16 -13.86 56.26
C GLY A 154 -18.72 -13.39 56.56
N GLY A 155 -18.43 -13.17 57.85
CA GLY A 155 -17.15 -13.55 58.46
C GLY A 155 -15.95 -12.60 58.36
N ALA A 156 -15.77 -11.75 59.37
CA ALA A 156 -14.44 -11.26 59.80
C ALA A 156 -14.49 -10.92 61.30
N VAL A 157 -13.84 -11.74 62.13
CA VAL A 157 -13.51 -11.48 63.54
C VAL A 157 -12.04 -11.86 63.71
N MET A 158 -11.33 -11.16 64.61
CA MET A 158 -9.88 -11.20 64.85
C MET A 158 -9.00 -10.44 63.83
N GLU A 159 -8.81 -9.15 64.08
CA GLU A 159 -7.45 -8.62 64.22
C GLU A 159 -7.48 -7.45 65.24
N GLU A 160 -7.21 -7.78 66.50
CA GLU A 160 -7.01 -6.84 67.62
C GLU A 160 -5.86 -7.39 68.49
N LEU A 161 -5.31 -6.58 69.40
CA LEU A 161 -4.16 -6.83 70.29
C LEU A 161 -2.76 -6.54 69.72
N SER A 162 -2.46 -5.24 69.61
CA SER A 162 -1.08 -4.74 69.75
C SER A 162 -1.03 -3.39 70.50
N LEU A 163 -1.53 -3.38 71.74
CA LEU A 163 -1.33 -2.25 72.67
C LEU A 163 -1.19 -2.74 74.12
N ASP A 164 -0.13 -2.22 74.74
CA ASP A 164 0.10 -2.03 76.19
C ASP A 164 0.05 -3.25 77.14
N ASP A 165 1.21 -3.63 77.67
CA ASP A 165 1.38 -3.66 79.14
C ASP A 165 2.85 -3.43 79.52
N GLY A 166 3.15 -2.21 79.96
CA GLY A 166 4.51 -1.75 80.30
C GLY A 166 4.57 -0.90 81.57
N ARG A 167 3.56 -0.96 82.45
CA ARG A 167 3.50 -0.16 83.68
C ARG A 167 3.71 -1.01 84.92
N GLN A 168 4.97 -1.30 85.25
CA GLN A 168 5.30 -1.86 86.57
C GLN A 168 5.02 -0.83 87.67
N THR A 169 3.93 -1.08 88.39
CA THR A 169 3.48 -0.34 89.57
C THR A 169 4.41 -0.57 90.75
N ASN A 170 5.45 0.24 90.87
CA ASN A 170 6.08 0.46 92.16
C ASN A 170 5.05 1.13 93.10
N LEU A 171 4.67 0.43 94.18
CA LEU A 171 4.32 0.93 95.52
C LEU A 171 3.38 -0.06 96.24
N THR A 172 3.91 -0.87 97.16
CA THR A 172 3.14 -1.23 98.36
C THR A 172 4.02 -1.55 99.58
N ALA A 173 3.61 -1.00 100.73
CA ALA A 173 3.73 -1.60 102.06
C ALA A 173 5.12 -1.84 102.69
N ALA A 174 6.05 -0.88 102.62
CA ALA A 174 7.08 -0.73 103.65
C ALA A 174 6.47 -0.14 104.96
N ARG A 175 5.66 -0.91 105.70
CA ARG A 175 4.95 -0.44 106.91
C ARG A 175 5.51 -0.97 108.23
N ARG A 176 6.53 -0.26 108.72
CA ARG A 176 6.87 0.02 110.13
C ARG A 176 6.34 -0.93 111.24
N SER A 177 7.27 -1.60 111.93
CA SER A 177 7.28 -1.63 113.41
C SER A 177 8.69 -1.98 113.90
N ARG A 178 9.46 -0.98 114.36
CA ARG A 178 9.73 -0.73 115.79
C ARG A 178 10.11 -1.98 116.60
N ARG A 179 11.40 -2.11 116.89
CA ARG A 179 11.91 -2.02 118.28
C ARG A 179 13.42 -1.83 118.27
N GLY A 180 13.87 -0.76 118.92
CA GLY A 180 15.22 -0.80 119.47
C GLY A 180 15.25 -1.86 120.56
N GLN A 181 16.13 -2.83 120.44
CA GLN A 181 16.57 -3.63 121.58
C GLN A 181 18.05 -3.34 121.76
N LEU A 182 18.40 -2.99 123.00
CA LEU A 182 19.78 -2.76 123.39
C LEU A 182 20.62 -3.97 122.98
N ARG A 183 21.80 -3.73 122.42
CA ARG A 183 22.89 -4.72 122.41
C ARG A 183 23.44 -4.85 123.84
N GLN A 184 22.59 -5.32 124.76
CA GLN A 184 23.10 -6.16 125.84
C GLN A 184 23.78 -7.37 125.18
N ARG A 185 24.84 -7.87 125.81
CA ARG A 185 25.54 -9.08 125.36
C ARG A 185 24.55 -10.24 125.36
N GLN A 186 23.97 -10.54 124.20
CA GLN A 186 23.21 -11.77 123.98
C GLN A 186 24.20 -12.93 124.09
N LEU A 187 24.27 -13.54 125.26
CA LEU A 187 25.03 -14.76 125.49
C LEU A 187 24.47 -15.83 124.54
N LYS A 188 25.30 -16.28 123.59
CA LYS A 188 24.98 -17.40 122.71
C LYS A 188 25.08 -18.70 123.50
N VAL A 189 24.10 -18.92 124.36
CA VAL A 189 23.88 -20.19 125.02
C VAL A 189 23.64 -21.24 123.93
N LYS A 190 24.57 -22.21 123.80
CA LYS A 190 24.36 -23.36 122.93
C LYS A 190 23.36 -24.32 123.57
N GLU A 191 22.85 -25.27 122.79
CA GLU A 191 21.79 -26.20 123.18
C GLU A 191 22.05 -26.91 124.53
N ASN A 192 23.31 -27.17 124.87
CA ASN A 192 23.72 -27.84 126.12
C ASN A 192 24.32 -26.90 127.19
N ASP A 193 24.47 -25.60 126.93
CA ASP A 193 25.29 -24.70 127.78
C ASP A 193 24.47 -23.81 128.74
N LEU A 194 23.13 -23.91 128.77
CA LEU A 194 22.27 -23.02 129.58
C LEU A 194 22.52 -23.15 131.09
N LEU A 195 22.55 -24.37 131.63
CA LEU A 195 22.89 -24.59 133.05
C LEU A 195 24.33 -24.16 133.40
N PRO A 196 25.37 -24.58 132.66
CA PRO A 196 26.74 -24.13 132.91
C PRO A 196 26.90 -22.61 132.97
N ILE A 197 26.31 -21.87 132.02
CA ILE A 197 26.39 -20.41 131.97
C ILE A 197 25.63 -19.76 133.14
N LEU A 198 24.49 -20.33 133.56
CA LEU A 198 23.77 -19.86 134.75
C LEU A 198 24.50 -20.13 136.07
N MET A 199 25.39 -21.13 136.12
CA MET A 199 26.25 -21.37 137.29
C MET A 199 27.45 -20.41 137.34
N GLU A 200 28.01 -20.03 136.19
CA GLU A 200 29.19 -19.16 136.10
C GLU A 200 28.89 -17.70 136.50
N GLU A 201 27.69 -17.20 136.19
CA GLU A 201 27.26 -15.81 136.48
C GLU A 201 26.82 -15.57 137.95
N PHE A 202 26.63 -16.62 138.77
CA PHE A 202 26.18 -16.49 140.18
C PHE A 202 27.02 -17.32 141.18
N PRO A 203 28.30 -16.99 141.41
CA PRO A 203 29.25 -17.80 142.17
C PRO A 203 28.94 -18.01 143.67
N HIS A 204 27.94 -17.35 144.24
CA HIS A 204 27.53 -17.48 145.65
C HIS A 204 26.18 -18.22 145.84
N LEU A 205 25.58 -18.74 144.76
CA LEU A 205 24.28 -19.42 144.83
C LEU A 205 24.46 -20.93 145.04
N HIS A 206 24.32 -21.40 146.27
CA HIS A 206 24.38 -22.83 146.61
C HIS A 206 23.12 -23.59 146.15
N ILE A 207 23.00 -23.85 144.85
CA ILE A 207 21.95 -24.71 144.29
C ILE A 207 22.15 -26.14 144.80
N SER A 208 21.11 -26.73 145.40
CA SER A 208 21.13 -28.14 145.81
C SER A 208 21.37 -29.06 144.61
N ARG A 209 22.26 -30.05 144.79
CA ARG A 209 22.65 -31.02 143.75
C ARG A 209 21.45 -31.75 143.11
N HIS A 210 20.36 -31.93 143.86
CA HIS A 210 19.11 -32.51 143.35
C HIS A 210 18.36 -31.58 142.40
N THR A 211 18.31 -30.28 142.71
CA THR A 211 17.65 -29.27 141.88
C THR A 211 18.40 -29.10 140.56
N LEU A 212 19.73 -29.14 140.59
CA LEU A 212 20.59 -29.11 139.41
C LEU A 212 20.28 -30.28 138.46
N GLY A 213 20.12 -31.49 139.00
CA GLY A 213 19.77 -32.68 138.22
C GLY A 213 18.45 -32.54 137.47
N ARG A 214 17.39 -32.06 138.13
CA ARG A 214 16.08 -31.83 137.48
C ARG A 214 16.15 -30.78 136.37
N MET A 215 16.89 -29.69 136.60
CA MET A 215 17.08 -28.64 135.59
C MET A 215 17.86 -29.16 134.39
N TRP A 216 18.84 -30.05 134.60
CA TRP A 216 19.56 -30.75 133.53
C TRP A 216 18.64 -31.68 132.71
N GLU A 217 17.78 -32.46 133.36
CA GLU A 217 16.75 -33.27 132.68
C GLU A 217 15.77 -32.40 131.87
N GLN A 218 15.37 -31.24 132.39
CA GLN A 218 14.51 -30.29 131.68
C GLN A 218 15.20 -29.72 130.44
N GLN A 219 16.50 -29.36 130.53
CA GLN A 219 17.27 -28.91 129.38
C GLN A 219 17.41 -30.02 128.33
N LEU A 220 17.73 -31.26 128.74
CA LEU A 220 17.85 -32.40 127.83
C LEU A 220 16.53 -32.70 127.10
N GLN A 221 15.39 -32.73 127.82
CA GLN A 221 14.07 -32.91 127.21
C GLN A 221 13.69 -31.77 126.25
N GLN A 222 14.16 -30.54 126.49
CA GLN A 222 13.97 -29.42 125.57
C GLN A 222 14.79 -29.62 124.29
N VAL A 223 16.06 -30.05 124.42
CA VAL A 223 16.95 -30.35 123.29
C VAL A 223 16.38 -31.48 122.42
N ASP A 224 15.84 -32.55 123.02
CA ASP A 224 15.22 -33.66 122.30
C ASP A 224 13.97 -33.22 121.51
N ARG A 225 13.13 -32.38 122.11
CA ARG A 225 11.94 -31.81 121.43
C ARG A 225 12.33 -30.90 120.27
N LEU A 226 13.38 -30.10 120.42
CA LEU A 226 13.90 -29.25 119.34
C LEU A 226 14.51 -30.10 118.21
N HIS A 227 15.24 -31.18 118.53
CA HIS A 227 15.76 -32.12 117.53
C HIS A 227 14.64 -32.84 116.76
N ALA A 228 13.56 -33.26 117.43
CA ALA A 228 12.41 -33.87 116.76
C ALA A 228 11.73 -32.92 115.76
N ILE A 229 11.52 -31.66 116.16
CA ILE A 229 10.94 -30.60 115.29
C ILE A 229 11.90 -30.27 114.14
N SER A 230 13.21 -30.18 114.42
CA SER A 230 14.25 -29.94 113.42
C SER A 230 14.32 -31.06 112.38
N SER A 231 14.31 -32.32 112.80
CA SER A 231 14.34 -33.49 111.90
C SER A 231 13.14 -33.51 110.95
N HIS A 232 11.93 -33.26 111.46
CA HIS A 232 10.74 -33.15 110.60
C HIS A 232 10.82 -31.97 109.63
N SER A 233 11.36 -30.83 110.07
CA SER A 233 11.65 -29.66 109.22
C SER A 233 12.66 -29.99 108.12
N HIS A 234 13.74 -30.70 108.43
CA HIS A 234 14.75 -31.15 107.47
C HIS A 234 14.17 -32.12 106.43
N GLN A 235 13.36 -33.11 106.84
CA GLN A 235 12.68 -34.00 105.89
C GLN A 235 11.72 -33.24 104.96
N LYS A 236 10.96 -32.27 105.48
CA LYS A 236 10.09 -31.41 104.67
C LYS A 236 10.89 -30.53 103.72
N ARG A 237 12.02 -29.98 104.17
CA ARG A 237 12.94 -29.16 103.36
C ARG A 237 13.55 -29.96 102.22
N ASN A 238 13.96 -31.22 102.46
CA ASN A 238 14.52 -32.10 101.43
C ASN A 238 13.48 -32.54 100.39
N LYS A 239 12.21 -32.72 100.79
CA LYS A 239 11.11 -32.95 99.84
C LYS A 239 10.86 -31.71 98.98
N LEU A 240 10.87 -30.52 99.59
CA LEU A 240 10.73 -29.26 98.85
C LEU A 240 11.91 -29.01 97.92
N SER A 241 13.16 -29.30 98.31
CA SER A 241 14.31 -29.17 97.40
C SER A 241 14.23 -30.17 96.24
N SER A 242 13.89 -31.44 96.49
CA SER A 242 13.65 -32.42 95.42
C SER A 242 12.56 -31.96 94.44
N GLN A 243 11.47 -31.39 94.96
CA GLN A 243 10.38 -30.86 94.13
C GLN A 243 10.78 -29.62 93.33
N VAL A 244 11.62 -28.75 93.89
CA VAL A 244 12.22 -27.60 93.19
C VAL A 244 13.21 -28.06 92.11
N GLU A 245 14.06 -29.05 92.39
CA GLU A 245 14.98 -29.65 91.41
C GLU A 245 14.22 -30.34 90.26
N GLU A 246 13.11 -31.04 90.56
CA GLU A 246 12.23 -31.61 89.53
C GLU A 246 11.53 -30.52 88.71
N ALA A 247 11.07 -29.45 89.34
CA ALA A 247 10.48 -28.31 88.64
C ALA A 247 11.50 -27.61 87.74
N GLN A 248 12.76 -27.50 88.18
CA GLN A 248 13.86 -26.97 87.40
C GLN A 248 14.19 -27.87 86.22
N LYS A 249 14.34 -29.19 86.40
CA LYS A 249 14.54 -30.15 85.30
C LYS A 249 13.40 -30.10 84.26
N LYS A 250 12.15 -29.91 84.71
CA LYS A 250 10.98 -29.73 83.83
C LYS A 250 11.04 -28.39 83.07
N HIS A 251 11.47 -27.31 83.73
CA HIS A 251 11.69 -26.01 83.09
C HIS A 251 12.79 -26.07 82.03
N ASP A 252 13.95 -26.65 82.37
CA ASP A 252 15.09 -26.80 81.47
C ASP A 252 14.70 -27.62 80.22
N LEU A 253 13.90 -28.68 80.38
CA LEU A 253 13.35 -29.46 79.28
C LEU A 253 12.37 -28.65 78.40
N LEU A 254 11.51 -27.83 79.00
CA LEU A 254 10.62 -26.94 78.24
C LEU A 254 11.40 -25.88 77.46
N VAL A 255 12.45 -25.30 78.05
CA VAL A 255 13.36 -24.36 77.37
C VAL A 255 14.07 -25.04 76.19
N GLU A 256 14.54 -26.28 76.35
CA GLU A 256 15.09 -27.10 75.28
C GLU A 256 14.10 -27.35 74.13
N ILE A 257 12.83 -27.66 74.45
CA ILE A 257 11.77 -27.89 73.44
C ILE A 257 11.48 -26.60 72.68
N VAL A 258 11.26 -25.48 73.39
CA VAL A 258 11.02 -24.16 72.78
C VAL A 258 12.22 -23.73 71.91
N ARG A 259 13.46 -23.98 72.36
CA ARG A 259 14.67 -23.72 71.57
C ARG A 259 14.68 -24.51 70.26
N LYS A 260 14.37 -25.81 70.31
CA LYS A 260 14.28 -26.69 69.14
C LYS A 260 13.14 -26.27 68.18
N GLU A 261 12.00 -25.85 68.71
CA GLU A 261 10.87 -25.33 67.92
C GLU A 261 11.20 -24.00 67.23
N GLN A 262 11.88 -23.08 67.93
CA GLN A 262 12.36 -21.83 67.36
C GLN A 262 13.41 -22.07 66.26
N GLU A 263 14.33 -23.01 66.45
CA GLU A 263 15.28 -23.42 65.40
C GLU A 263 14.56 -24.01 64.19
N HIS A 264 13.60 -24.92 64.39
CA HIS A 264 12.80 -25.48 63.30
C HIS A 264 12.03 -24.38 62.54
N SER A 265 11.46 -23.41 63.26
CA SER A 265 10.77 -22.25 62.70
C SER A 265 11.69 -21.26 61.98
N ARG A 266 12.98 -21.18 62.35
CA ARG A 266 14.01 -20.48 61.57
C ARG A 266 14.30 -21.24 60.28
N ARG A 267 14.65 -22.53 60.36
CA ARG A 267 14.93 -23.39 59.19
C ARG A 267 13.80 -23.40 58.15
N LEU A 268 12.53 -23.42 58.60
CA LEU A 268 11.37 -23.32 57.71
C LEU A 268 11.23 -21.96 57.02
N ARG A 269 11.59 -20.85 57.70
CA ARG A 269 11.64 -19.53 57.07
C ARG A 269 12.75 -19.46 56.04
N ASP A 270 13.97 -19.87 56.40
CA ASP A 270 15.13 -19.91 55.50
C ASP A 270 14.84 -20.76 54.25
N PHE A 271 14.15 -21.89 54.40
CA PHE A 271 13.75 -22.75 53.28
C PHE A 271 12.70 -22.10 52.37
N LYS A 272 11.66 -21.47 52.95
CA LYS A 272 10.67 -20.69 52.19
C LYS A 272 11.33 -19.52 51.45
N GLU A 273 12.24 -18.82 52.12
CA GLU A 273 12.98 -17.70 51.55
C GLU A 273 13.84 -18.15 50.36
N ARG A 274 14.62 -19.23 50.50
CA ARG A 274 15.41 -19.80 49.38
C ARG A 274 14.54 -20.14 48.17
N ILE A 275 13.37 -20.74 48.38
CA ILE A 275 12.42 -21.03 47.29
C ILE A 275 11.88 -19.74 46.67
N GLN A 276 11.57 -18.72 47.47
CA GLN A 276 11.09 -17.42 46.98
C GLN A 276 12.17 -16.66 46.21
N GLN A 277 13.41 -16.64 46.72
CA GLN A 277 14.59 -16.09 46.05
C GLN A 277 14.80 -16.80 44.70
N GLN A 278 14.85 -18.14 44.68
CA GLN A 278 14.99 -18.94 43.45
C GLN A 278 13.88 -18.65 42.43
N LYS A 279 12.62 -18.60 42.86
CA LYS A 279 11.48 -18.25 41.98
C LYS A 279 11.58 -16.81 41.46
N SER A 280 11.98 -15.86 42.29
CA SER A 280 12.15 -14.46 41.87
C SER A 280 13.29 -14.30 40.86
N ALA A 281 14.42 -14.99 41.04
CA ALA A 281 15.52 -15.04 40.08
C ALA A 281 15.09 -15.67 38.76
N GLN A 282 14.37 -16.81 38.80
CA GLN A 282 13.84 -17.47 37.60
C GLN A 282 12.83 -16.57 36.86
N ASN A 283 11.97 -15.85 37.59
CA ASN A 283 11.01 -14.92 37.00
C ASN A 283 11.70 -13.69 36.38
N ARG A 284 12.75 -13.14 37.03
CA ARG A 284 13.59 -12.07 36.46
C ARG A 284 14.22 -12.51 35.13
N LEU A 285 14.79 -13.71 35.06
CA LEU A 285 15.35 -14.26 33.82
C LEU A 285 14.29 -14.47 32.72
N LYS A 286 13.09 -14.92 33.08
CA LYS A 286 11.96 -15.04 32.13
C LYS A 286 11.51 -13.67 31.61
N GLU A 287 11.41 -12.67 32.48
CA GLU A 287 11.03 -11.31 32.10
C GLU A 287 12.09 -10.66 31.20
N GLN A 288 13.39 -10.78 31.53
CA GLN A 288 14.48 -10.32 30.67
C GLN A 288 14.43 -10.98 29.28
N ARG A 289 14.20 -12.29 29.19
CA ARG A 289 14.01 -12.99 27.90
C ARG A 289 12.82 -12.45 27.12
N GLN A 290 11.70 -12.14 27.79
CA GLN A 290 10.54 -11.52 27.15
C GLN A 290 10.83 -10.08 26.69
N GLN A 291 11.53 -9.27 27.48
CA GLN A 291 11.92 -7.91 27.11
C GLN A 291 12.85 -7.91 25.88
N ILE A 292 13.87 -8.76 25.86
CA ILE A 292 14.77 -8.95 24.71
C ILE A 292 13.96 -9.44 23.48
N ALA A 293 13.05 -10.39 23.65
CA ALA A 293 12.20 -10.87 22.55
C ALA A 293 11.26 -9.78 22.01
N ARG A 294 10.67 -8.94 22.88
CA ARG A 294 9.85 -7.78 22.49
C ARG A 294 10.68 -6.73 21.74
N ALA A 295 11.87 -6.39 22.24
CA ALA A 295 12.79 -5.45 21.59
C ALA A 295 13.24 -5.95 20.20
N LYS A 296 13.68 -7.21 20.11
CA LYS A 296 14.03 -7.85 18.83
C LYS A 296 12.85 -7.88 17.86
N LYS A 297 11.63 -8.17 18.36
CA LYS A 297 10.42 -8.10 17.53
C LYS A 297 10.19 -6.69 17.00
N TYR A 298 10.23 -5.65 17.83
CA TYR A 298 10.01 -4.27 17.36
C TYR A 298 11.06 -3.82 16.33
N HIS A 299 12.33 -4.17 16.55
CA HIS A 299 13.39 -3.92 15.58
C HIS A 299 13.13 -4.61 14.23
N ASN A 300 12.81 -5.91 14.26
CA ASN A 300 12.48 -6.67 13.05
C ASN A 300 11.22 -6.12 12.33
N ASP A 301 10.15 -5.85 13.08
CA ASP A 301 8.90 -5.28 12.56
C ASP A 301 9.15 -3.90 11.92
N TYR A 302 10.00 -3.06 12.54
CA TYR A 302 10.42 -1.76 11.99
C TYR A 302 11.18 -1.92 10.66
N HIS A 303 12.17 -2.81 10.59
CA HIS A 303 12.92 -3.04 9.35
C HIS A 303 12.04 -3.59 8.22
N VAL A 304 11.09 -4.48 8.53
CA VAL A 304 10.11 -4.97 7.53
C VAL A 304 9.19 -3.84 7.06
N GLN A 305 8.70 -2.98 7.96
CA GLN A 305 7.88 -1.82 7.61
C GLN A 305 8.65 -0.79 6.77
N LEU A 306 9.89 -0.48 7.14
CA LEU A 306 10.76 0.44 6.41
C LEU A 306 11.06 -0.10 5.01
N ARG A 307 11.43 -1.37 4.88
CA ARG A 307 11.63 -2.02 3.58
C ARG A 307 10.35 -2.00 2.73
N ALA A 308 9.19 -2.29 3.32
CA ALA A 308 7.90 -2.22 2.63
C ALA A 308 7.56 -0.78 2.19
N ARG A 309 7.93 0.24 2.96
CA ARG A 309 7.77 1.66 2.60
C ARG A 309 8.67 2.04 1.42
N LEU A 310 9.96 1.71 1.48
CA LEU A 310 10.92 1.97 0.40
C LEU A 310 10.51 1.26 -0.91
N MET A 311 10.04 0.02 -0.84
CA MET A 311 9.50 -0.69 -2.01
C MET A 311 8.23 -0.03 -2.57
N ARG A 312 7.40 0.61 -1.73
CA ARG A 312 6.22 1.38 -2.18
C ARG A 312 6.61 2.68 -2.85
N GLU A 313 7.60 3.41 -2.33
CA GLU A 313 8.09 4.63 -2.99
C GLU A 313 8.76 4.30 -4.33
N ARG A 314 9.66 3.30 -4.38
CA ARG A 314 10.25 2.82 -5.63
C ARG A 314 9.20 2.38 -6.66
N THR A 315 8.15 1.67 -6.25
CA THR A 315 7.08 1.26 -7.19
C THR A 315 6.12 2.39 -7.58
N LYS A 316 6.09 3.52 -6.85
CA LYS A 316 5.47 4.76 -7.32
C LYS A 316 6.38 5.48 -8.32
N GLU A 317 7.66 5.61 -8.03
CA GLU A 317 8.67 6.21 -8.93
C GLU A 317 8.71 5.47 -10.28
N GLU A 318 8.77 4.13 -10.26
CA GLU A 318 8.70 3.31 -11.47
C GLU A 318 7.38 3.49 -12.25
N LYS A 319 6.26 3.83 -11.59
CA LYS A 319 4.99 4.16 -12.26
C LYS A 319 5.02 5.56 -12.87
N MET A 320 5.49 6.56 -12.13
CA MET A 320 5.65 7.93 -12.64
C MET A 320 6.60 7.96 -13.84
N PHE A 321 7.71 7.22 -13.79
CA PHE A 321 8.62 7.08 -14.92
C PHE A 321 7.96 6.44 -16.14
N ARG A 322 7.18 5.36 -15.97
CA ARG A 322 6.43 4.74 -17.09
C ARG A 322 5.42 5.71 -17.70
N GLN A 323 4.69 6.45 -16.87
CA GLN A 323 3.73 7.47 -17.33
C GLN A 323 4.43 8.56 -18.15
N LEU A 324 5.52 9.14 -17.63
CA LEU A 324 6.30 10.15 -18.34
C LEU A 324 6.91 9.62 -19.65
N PHE A 325 7.30 8.35 -19.70
CA PHE A 325 7.80 7.71 -20.92
C PHE A 325 6.68 7.48 -21.95
N GLU A 326 5.50 7.03 -21.51
CA GLU A 326 4.31 6.89 -22.35
C GLU A 326 3.88 8.25 -22.93
N GLU A 327 3.77 9.29 -22.10
CA GLU A 327 3.52 10.68 -22.50
C GLU A 327 4.56 11.20 -23.50
N GLY A 328 5.84 10.92 -23.25
CA GLY A 328 6.94 11.27 -24.16
C GLY A 328 6.80 10.62 -25.55
N LEU A 329 6.42 9.34 -25.61
CA LEU A 329 6.13 8.63 -26.86
C LEU A 329 4.87 9.17 -27.54
N GLU A 330 3.83 9.54 -26.79
CA GLU A 330 2.63 10.16 -27.35
C GLU A 330 2.92 11.52 -27.96
N LEU A 331 3.74 12.34 -27.31
CA LEU A 331 4.18 13.64 -27.83
C LEU A 331 5.02 13.49 -29.11
N GLN A 332 5.92 12.50 -29.18
CA GLN A 332 6.64 12.19 -30.42
C GLN A 332 5.69 11.76 -31.55
N LYS A 333 4.72 10.88 -31.25
CA LYS A 333 3.68 10.46 -32.21
C LYS A 333 2.81 11.65 -32.65
N ALA A 334 2.49 12.58 -31.76
CA ALA A 334 1.73 13.79 -32.07
C ALA A 334 2.50 14.70 -33.05
N ARG A 335 3.77 15.02 -32.77
CA ARG A 335 4.63 15.81 -33.67
C ARG A 335 4.76 15.17 -35.05
N LEU A 336 4.88 13.84 -35.15
CA LEU A 336 4.89 13.14 -36.43
C LEU A 336 3.55 13.19 -37.17
N ARG A 337 2.41 13.18 -36.45
CA ARG A 337 1.07 13.38 -37.05
C ARG A 337 0.92 14.80 -37.57
N GLU A 338 1.37 15.81 -36.83
CA GLU A 338 1.36 17.23 -37.22
C GLU A 338 2.20 17.47 -38.48
N GLN A 339 3.44 16.96 -38.51
CA GLN A 339 4.30 17.04 -39.70
C GLN A 339 3.65 16.39 -40.94
N ARG A 340 3.03 15.22 -40.77
CA ARG A 340 2.29 14.53 -41.84
C ARG A 340 1.04 15.30 -42.26
N ALA A 341 0.33 15.94 -41.33
CA ALA A 341 -0.82 16.79 -41.63
C ALA A 341 -0.40 18.04 -42.41
N TYR A 342 0.64 18.75 -41.97
CA TYR A 342 1.22 19.90 -42.67
C TYR A 342 1.67 19.54 -44.09
N ALA A 343 2.37 18.42 -44.27
CA ALA A 343 2.79 17.95 -45.59
C ALA A 343 1.60 17.61 -46.51
N ARG A 344 0.50 17.06 -45.96
CA ARG A 344 -0.75 16.83 -46.70
C ARG A 344 -1.44 18.15 -47.06
N GLU A 345 -1.53 19.07 -46.13
CA GLU A 345 -2.12 20.40 -46.34
C GLU A 345 -1.37 21.16 -47.43
N LYS A 346 -0.04 21.18 -47.42
CA LYS A 346 0.76 21.83 -48.48
C LYS A 346 0.54 21.22 -49.87
N ARG A 347 0.37 19.90 -49.97
CA ARG A 347 0.00 19.24 -51.24
C ARG A 347 -1.40 19.64 -51.71
N LEU A 348 -2.37 19.66 -50.79
CA LEU A 348 -3.75 20.09 -51.09
C LEU A 348 -3.83 21.58 -51.44
N GLU A 349 -3.06 22.43 -50.79
CA GLU A 349 -2.97 23.87 -51.09
C GLU A 349 -2.41 24.09 -52.50
N HIS A 350 -1.35 23.38 -52.89
CA HIS A 350 -0.81 23.44 -54.25
C HIS A 350 -1.81 22.91 -55.29
N GLN A 351 -2.48 21.79 -55.00
CA GLN A 351 -3.52 21.24 -55.87
C GLN A 351 -4.70 22.21 -56.03
N ARG A 352 -5.15 22.86 -54.95
CA ARG A 352 -6.20 23.90 -54.99
C ARG A 352 -5.78 25.07 -55.87
N ARG A 353 -4.58 25.63 -55.66
CA ARG A 353 -4.04 26.72 -56.49
C ARG A 353 -4.01 26.35 -57.98
N HIS A 354 -3.61 25.12 -58.31
CA HIS A 354 -3.60 24.64 -59.70
C HIS A 354 -5.03 24.46 -60.25
N GLN A 355 -5.96 23.89 -59.47
CA GLN A 355 -7.37 23.81 -59.85
C GLN A 355 -8.00 25.19 -60.06
N ASP A 356 -7.67 26.18 -59.24
CA ASP A 356 -8.22 27.52 -59.33
C ASP A 356 -7.64 28.29 -60.53
N GLN A 357 -6.38 28.02 -60.91
CA GLN A 357 -5.81 28.45 -62.20
C GLN A 357 -6.52 27.81 -63.40
N ILE A 358 -6.80 26.50 -63.35
CA ILE A 358 -7.55 25.83 -64.43
C ILE A 358 -8.96 26.43 -64.53
N LYS A 359 -9.67 26.61 -63.41
CA LYS A 359 -11.00 27.22 -63.39
C LYS A 359 -11.01 28.66 -63.90
N SER A 360 -10.01 29.48 -63.58
CA SER A 360 -9.96 30.86 -64.09
C SER A 360 -9.70 30.89 -65.60
N MET A 361 -8.83 30.01 -66.12
CA MET A 361 -8.63 29.84 -67.55
C MET A 361 -9.87 29.28 -68.26
N GLU A 362 -10.53 28.28 -67.68
CA GLU A 362 -11.80 27.75 -68.19
C GLU A 362 -12.86 28.83 -68.28
N ASN A 363 -13.01 29.67 -67.25
CA ASN A 363 -13.99 30.75 -67.22
C ASN A 363 -13.66 31.80 -68.29
N TYR A 364 -12.39 32.21 -68.42
CA TYR A 364 -11.94 33.08 -69.51
C TYR A 364 -12.33 32.51 -70.89
N TYR A 365 -12.08 31.23 -71.16
CA TYR A 365 -12.47 30.61 -72.43
C TYR A 365 -13.99 30.46 -72.58
N LYS A 366 -14.74 30.15 -71.51
CA LYS A 366 -16.21 30.14 -71.53
C LYS A 366 -16.78 31.51 -71.90
N ASP A 367 -16.19 32.59 -71.41
CA ASP A 367 -16.58 33.96 -71.75
C ASP A 367 -16.27 34.27 -73.23
N GLN A 368 -15.08 33.91 -73.73
CA GLN A 368 -14.74 34.04 -75.16
C GLN A 368 -15.69 33.25 -76.07
N PHE A 369 -16.02 32.00 -75.71
CA PHE A 369 -16.98 31.19 -76.46
C PHE A 369 -18.40 31.74 -76.37
N SER A 370 -18.78 32.35 -75.24
CA SER A 370 -20.10 32.98 -75.07
C SER A 370 -20.25 34.21 -75.97
N LEU A 371 -19.22 35.07 -76.04
CA LEU A 371 -19.18 36.22 -76.97
C LEU A 371 -19.25 35.79 -78.44
N LEU A 372 -18.52 34.73 -78.82
CA LEU A 372 -18.60 34.13 -80.16
C LEU A 372 -19.98 33.53 -80.45
N ALA A 373 -20.59 32.84 -79.49
CA ALA A 373 -21.92 32.27 -79.62
C ALA A 373 -23.00 33.36 -79.76
N GLU A 374 -22.86 34.46 -79.03
CA GLU A 374 -23.74 35.63 -79.14
C GLU A 374 -23.59 36.31 -80.51
N ALA A 375 -22.37 36.57 -80.97
CA ALA A 375 -22.13 37.14 -82.30
C ALA A 375 -22.68 36.25 -83.43
N LEU A 376 -22.51 34.93 -83.33
CA LEU A 376 -23.09 33.97 -84.28
C LEU A 376 -24.62 33.89 -84.19
N ALA A 377 -25.21 34.10 -83.01
CA ALA A 377 -26.67 34.22 -82.86
C ALA A 377 -27.20 35.49 -83.52
N GLN A 378 -26.55 36.63 -83.28
CA GLN A 378 -26.86 37.91 -83.92
C GLN A 378 -26.77 37.80 -85.46
N GLU A 379 -25.68 37.24 -86.02
CA GLU A 379 -25.58 37.02 -87.48
C GLU A 379 -26.71 36.12 -88.02
N ARG A 380 -27.08 35.05 -87.30
CA ARG A 380 -28.20 34.17 -87.70
C ARG A 380 -29.52 34.92 -87.72
N GLU A 381 -29.77 35.78 -86.73
CA GLU A 381 -30.96 36.63 -86.69
C GLU A 381 -30.96 37.66 -87.82
N GLU A 382 -29.84 38.34 -88.07
CA GLU A 382 -29.70 39.25 -89.22
C GLU A 382 -29.95 38.54 -90.55
N ILE A 383 -29.38 37.35 -90.76
CA ILE A 383 -29.59 36.54 -91.96
C ILE A 383 -31.08 36.16 -92.08
N GLN A 384 -31.76 35.82 -90.98
CA GLN A 384 -33.20 35.57 -91.01
C GLN A 384 -34.00 36.84 -91.35
N VAL A 385 -33.64 38.00 -90.80
CA VAL A 385 -34.28 39.29 -91.11
C VAL A 385 -34.07 39.66 -92.58
N ARG A 386 -32.84 39.54 -93.10
CA ARG A 386 -32.50 39.74 -94.52
C ARG A 386 -33.31 38.80 -95.42
N LYS A 387 -33.39 37.50 -95.10
CA LYS A 387 -34.22 36.52 -95.85
C LYS A 387 -35.70 36.88 -95.82
N LYS A 388 -36.27 37.22 -94.66
CA LYS A 388 -37.67 37.67 -94.52
C LYS A 388 -37.94 38.98 -95.30
N ALA A 389 -36.96 39.88 -95.40
CA ALA A 389 -37.07 41.10 -96.19
C ALA A 389 -37.04 40.81 -97.71
N GLN A 390 -36.13 39.94 -98.16
CA GLN A 390 -36.05 39.46 -99.55
C GLN A 390 -37.32 38.70 -99.96
N GLU A 391 -37.87 37.86 -99.09
CA GLU A 391 -39.14 37.18 -99.34
C GLU A 391 -40.29 38.18 -99.49
N LYS A 392 -40.34 39.22 -98.65
CA LYS A 392 -41.32 40.31 -98.77
C LYS A 392 -41.18 41.10 -100.09
N THR A 393 -39.97 41.36 -100.58
CA THR A 393 -39.79 42.03 -101.89
C THR A 393 -40.16 41.11 -103.05
N LEU A 394 -39.80 39.82 -103.01
CA LEU A 394 -40.25 38.82 -104.00
C LEU A 394 -41.78 38.68 -104.02
N LEU A 395 -42.44 38.71 -102.87
CA LEU A 395 -43.90 38.71 -102.78
C LEU A 395 -44.53 39.98 -103.35
N LYS A 396 -43.91 41.16 -103.17
CA LYS A 396 -44.35 42.41 -103.83
C LYS A 396 -44.21 42.30 -105.35
N MET A 397 -43.05 41.91 -105.87
CA MET A 397 -42.82 41.72 -107.31
C MET A 397 -43.80 40.69 -107.92
N ARG A 398 -44.09 39.59 -107.22
CA ARG A 398 -45.10 38.61 -107.64
C ARG A 398 -46.51 39.20 -107.70
N ARG A 399 -46.89 40.09 -106.77
CA ARG A 399 -48.18 40.81 -106.81
C ARG A 399 -48.21 41.83 -107.94
N GLU A 400 -47.15 42.62 -108.11
CA GLU A 400 -47.03 43.60 -109.19
C GLU A 400 -47.09 42.94 -110.57
N LEU A 401 -46.46 41.77 -110.75
CA LEU A 401 -46.57 40.99 -111.98
C LEU A 401 -48.00 40.51 -112.22
N ARG A 402 -48.68 39.94 -111.20
CA ARG A 402 -50.11 39.58 -111.32
C ARG A 402 -50.96 40.78 -111.70
N SER A 403 -50.79 41.92 -111.03
CA SER A 403 -51.55 43.14 -111.33
C SER A 403 -51.11 43.86 -112.61
N ARG A 404 -50.02 43.46 -113.26
CA ARG A 404 -49.74 43.80 -114.68
C ARG A 404 -50.53 42.86 -115.59
N MET A 405 -50.43 41.55 -115.39
CA MET A 405 -51.17 40.55 -116.16
C MET A 405 -52.69 40.75 -116.07
N GLU A 406 -53.24 41.09 -114.90
CA GLU A 406 -54.66 41.40 -114.70
C GLU A 406 -55.09 42.64 -115.51
N ARG A 407 -54.21 43.65 -115.62
CA ARG A 407 -54.46 44.84 -116.45
C ARG A 407 -54.34 44.53 -117.94
N GLU A 408 -53.30 43.80 -118.36
CA GLU A 408 -53.12 43.34 -119.75
C GLU A 408 -54.30 42.46 -120.19
N ILE A 409 -54.75 41.52 -119.35
CA ILE A 409 -55.97 40.72 -119.59
C ILE A 409 -57.21 41.63 -119.68
N GLY A 410 -57.36 42.62 -118.78
CA GLY A 410 -58.45 43.59 -118.84
C GLY A 410 -58.39 44.58 -120.01
N GLU A 411 -57.21 44.82 -120.59
CA GLU A 411 -57.01 45.58 -121.82
C GLU A 411 -57.36 44.73 -123.04
N LEU A 412 -56.87 43.48 -123.10
CA LEU A 412 -57.25 42.51 -124.12
C LEU A 412 -58.76 42.23 -124.12
N GLN A 413 -59.38 42.08 -122.95
CA GLN A 413 -60.83 41.92 -122.82
C GLN A 413 -61.59 43.17 -123.29
N ARG A 414 -61.10 44.38 -123.01
CA ARG A 414 -61.70 45.62 -123.55
C ARG A 414 -61.56 45.72 -125.07
N ILE A 415 -60.41 45.34 -125.63
CA ILE A 415 -60.19 45.29 -127.07
C ILE A 415 -61.08 44.24 -127.73
N ILE A 416 -61.27 43.07 -127.11
CA ILE A 416 -62.22 42.05 -127.58
C ILE A 416 -63.64 42.61 -127.58
N ILE A 417 -64.09 43.25 -126.49
CA ILE A 417 -65.42 43.88 -126.43
C ILE A 417 -65.57 44.98 -127.49
N GLN A 418 -64.55 45.81 -127.72
CA GLN A 418 -64.56 46.85 -128.76
C GLN A 418 -64.52 46.31 -130.20
N ASN A 419 -63.99 45.10 -130.42
CA ASN A 419 -64.05 44.43 -131.71
C ASN A 419 -65.36 43.62 -131.87
N ASP A 420 -65.97 43.15 -130.77
CA ASP A 420 -67.32 42.56 -130.73
C ASP A 420 -68.44 43.64 -130.85
N GLU A 421 -68.05 44.92 -130.82
CA GLU A 421 -68.80 46.08 -131.33
C GLU A 421 -68.64 46.24 -132.87
N ASP A 422 -68.43 45.13 -133.59
CA ASP A 422 -68.74 45.03 -135.02
C ASP A 422 -70.27 45.22 -135.24
N ASP A 423 -70.70 46.49 -135.20
CA ASP A 423 -72.06 46.91 -135.53
C ASP A 423 -72.53 46.29 -136.84
N TYR A 424 -71.62 46.08 -137.80
CA TYR A 424 -71.90 45.42 -139.08
C TYR A 424 -72.53 44.02 -138.94
N PHE A 425 -72.00 43.15 -138.07
CA PHE A 425 -72.54 41.79 -137.90
C PHE A 425 -73.81 41.80 -137.04
N ARG A 426 -73.89 42.66 -136.02
CA ARG A 426 -75.13 42.84 -135.25
C ARG A 426 -76.24 43.45 -136.10
N GLU A 427 -75.94 44.41 -136.96
CA GLU A 427 -76.88 44.95 -137.95
C GLU A 427 -77.30 43.89 -138.97
N LEU A 428 -76.39 43.01 -139.41
CA LEU A 428 -76.75 41.91 -140.33
C LEU A 428 -77.72 40.92 -139.68
N ASP A 429 -77.52 40.58 -138.41
CA ASP A 429 -78.44 39.73 -137.65
C ASP A 429 -79.76 40.45 -137.30
N VAL A 430 -79.71 41.75 -136.97
CA VAL A 430 -80.90 42.61 -136.86
C VAL A 430 -81.64 42.66 -138.19
N GLN A 431 -80.96 42.73 -139.34
CA GLN A 431 -81.58 42.67 -140.66
C GLN A 431 -82.18 41.29 -140.97
N ARG A 432 -81.52 40.18 -140.59
CA ARG A 432 -82.12 38.82 -140.68
C ARG A 432 -83.37 38.72 -139.81
N LEU A 433 -83.31 39.27 -138.58
CA LEU A 433 -84.44 39.31 -137.66
C LEU A 433 -85.57 40.19 -138.21
N ARG A 434 -85.25 41.35 -138.81
CA ARG A 434 -86.21 42.26 -139.46
C ARG A 434 -86.90 41.59 -140.65
N ARG A 435 -86.18 40.82 -141.47
CA ARG A 435 -86.78 39.97 -142.52
C ARG A 435 -87.65 38.86 -141.95
N ARG A 436 -87.23 38.19 -140.86
CA ARG A 436 -88.05 37.18 -140.16
C ARG A 436 -89.32 37.77 -139.54
N VAL A 437 -89.26 38.99 -139.00
CA VAL A 437 -90.41 39.72 -138.45
C VAL A 437 -91.34 40.21 -139.56
N GLN A 438 -90.81 40.67 -140.71
CA GLN A 438 -91.61 40.97 -141.91
C GLN A 438 -92.30 39.73 -142.49
N MET A 439 -91.72 38.54 -142.30
CA MET A 439 -92.31 37.24 -142.67
C MET A 439 -93.14 36.60 -141.53
N ALA A 440 -93.19 37.21 -140.35
CA ALA A 440 -93.95 36.69 -139.23
C ALA A 440 -95.42 37.09 -139.36
N SER A 441 -96.27 36.12 -139.69
CA SER A 441 -97.72 36.25 -139.55
C SER A 441 -98.08 36.31 -138.06
N PHE A 442 -98.29 37.51 -137.53
CA PHE A 442 -98.69 37.72 -136.14
C PHE A 442 -100.06 37.08 -135.87
N GLN A 443 -100.08 36.11 -134.95
CA GLN A 443 -101.33 35.63 -134.35
C GLN A 443 -101.83 36.66 -133.35
N TYR A 444 -103.03 37.19 -133.57
CA TYR A 444 -103.72 38.03 -132.59
C TYR A 444 -104.13 37.17 -131.37
N SER A 445 -103.43 37.31 -130.25
CA SER A 445 -103.84 36.75 -128.96
C SER A 445 -104.60 37.81 -128.16
N THR A 446 -105.93 37.74 -128.19
CA THR A 446 -106.83 38.55 -127.37
C THR A 446 -106.95 38.01 -125.94
N SER A 447 -106.40 38.71 -124.94
CA SER A 447 -106.71 38.58 -123.50
C SER A 447 -106.01 39.73 -122.76
N TYR A 448 -106.67 40.76 -122.22
CA TYR A 448 -107.57 40.84 -121.06
C TYR A 448 -106.89 40.61 -119.69
N PHE A 449 -106.98 41.69 -118.88
CA PHE A 449 -106.49 41.92 -117.51
C PHE A 449 -105.00 42.21 -117.33
#